data_AF-A0A359MZ18-F1
#
_entry.id   AF-A0A359MZ18-F1
#
_cell.length_a   1.000
_cell.length_b   1.000
_cell.length_c   1.000
_cell.angle_alpha   90.00
_cell.angle_beta   90.00
_cell.angle_gamma   90.00
#
_symmetry.space_group_name_H-M   'P 1'
#
loop_
_entity.id
_entity.type
_entity.pdbx_description
1 polymer ?
#
loop_
_entity_poly.entity_id
_entity_poly.type
_entity_poly.pdbx_seq_one_letter_code
_entity_poly.pdbx_strand_id
1 'polypeptide(L)' 'MSYKIIGGKFGIHPRQVARILSENKDTEIYPCYKVVNNN' A
#
# COMPACT_ATOMS: atom_id res chain seq x y z
N MET A 1 -2.78 -3.65 -7.75
CA MET A 1 -3.62 -2.96 -6.74
C MET A 1 -3.05 -1.57 -6.54
N SER A 2 -3.84 -0.51 -6.33
CA SER A 2 -3.28 0.84 -6.12
C SER A 2 -3.37 1.33 -4.68
N TYR A 3 -2.46 2.23 -4.29
CA TYR A 3 -2.49 2.91 -2.99
C TYR A 3 -3.84 3.60 -2.73
N LYS A 4 -4.48 4.13 -3.78
CA LYS A 4 -5.80 4.75 -3.72
C LYS A 4 -6.91 3.76 -3.37
N ILE A 5 -6.87 2.56 -3.97
CA ILE A 5 -7.85 1.51 -3.69
C ILE A 5 -7.71 1.00 -2.26
N ILE A 6 -6.47 0.75 -1.81
CA ILE A 6 -6.19 0.29 -0.45
C ILE A 6 -6.62 1.38 0.55
N GLY A 7 -6.21 2.62 0.32
CA GLY A 7 -6.61 3.74 1.16
C GLY A 7 -8.12 3.90 1.28
N GLY A 8 -8.84 3.78 0.15
CA GLY A 8 -10.30 3.82 0.14
C GLY A 8 -10.96 2.69 0.95
N LYS A 9 -10.41 1.47 0.91
CA LYS A 9 -10.93 0.33 1.69
C LYS A 9 -10.75 0.51 3.20
N PHE A 10 -9.65 1.13 3.61
CA PHE A 10 -9.30 1.30 5.02
C PHE A 10 -9.63 2.69 5.56
N GLY A 11 -10.20 3.58 4.73
CA GLY A 11 -10.51 4.96 5.13
C GLY A 11 -9.29 5.82 5.43
N ILE A 12 -8.11 5.46 4.90
CA ILE A 12 -6.84 6.17 5.15
C ILE A 12 -6.27 6.79 3.87
N HIS A 13 -5.48 7.84 4.03
CA HIS A 13 -4.91 8.53 2.88
C HIS A 13 -3.89 7.65 2.14
N PRO A 14 -3.82 7.64 0.79
CA PRO A 14 -2.89 6.79 0.04
C PRO A 14 -1.41 6.94 0.44
N ARG A 15 -1.00 8.15 0.87
CA ARG A 15 0.36 8.38 1.43
C ARG A 15 0.61 7.61 2.74
N GLN A 16 -0.40 7.46 3.59
CA GLN A 16 -0.27 6.66 4.81
C GLN A 16 -0.12 5.18 4.47
N VAL A 17 -0.86 4.69 3.47
CA VAL A 17 -0.69 3.32 2.94
C VAL A 17 0.73 3.11 2.45
N ALA A 18 1.27 4.05 1.66
CA ALA A 18 2.66 3.97 1.17
C ALA A 18 3.68 3.93 2.32
N ARG A 19 3.48 4.74 3.37
CA ARG A 19 4.34 4.72 4.57
C ARG A 19 4.30 3.35 5.27
N ILE A 20 3.11 2.81 5.52
CA ILE A 20 2.94 1.49 6.16
C ILE A 20 3.62 0.39 5.33
N LEU A 21 3.44 0.41 4.00
CA LEU A 21 4.06 -0.56 3.12
C LEU A 21 5.58 -0.41 3.03
N SER A 22 6.14 0.79 3.25
CA SER A 22 7.59 1.00 3.30
C SER A 22 8.25 0.45 4.57
N GLU A 23 7.48 0.29 5.64
CA GLU A 23 7.95 -0.30 6.90
C GLU A 23 7.85 -1.84 6.90
N ASN A 24 7.33 -2.43 5.83
CA ASN A 24 7.15 -3.87 5.71
C ASN A 24 8.49 -4.62 5.55
N LYS A 25 8.82 -5.46 6.53
CA LYS A 25 10.03 -6.29 6.54
C LYS A 25 9.84 -7.63 5.81
N ASP A 26 8.61 -8.13 5.76
CA ASP A 26 8.27 -9.45 5.23
C ASP A 26 7.60 -9.31 3.85
N THR A 27 8.40 -9.03 2.83
CA THR A 27 7.92 -8.76 1.47
C THR A 27 7.37 -10.00 0.77
N GLU A 28 7.74 -11.20 1.21
CA GLU A 28 7.22 -12.47 0.71
C GLU A 28 5.81 -12.77 1.24
N ILE A 29 5.55 -12.46 2.51
CA ILE A 29 4.26 -12.67 3.18
C ILE A 29 3.29 -11.55 2.81
N TYR A 30 3.77 -10.31 2.84
CA TYR A 30 3.01 -9.11 2.49
C TYR A 30 3.60 -8.47 1.23
N PRO A 31 3.12 -8.83 0.03
CA PRO A 31 3.75 -8.44 -1.23
C PRO A 31 3.48 -6.98 -1.60
N CYS A 32 4.17 -6.04 -0.93
CA CYS A 32 4.04 -4.60 -1.15
C CYS A 32 4.43 -4.17 -2.57
N TYR A 33 5.29 -4.94 -3.26
CA TYR A 33 5.65 -4.74 -4.67
C TYR A 33 4.48 -4.90 -5.65
N LYS A 34 3.36 -5.52 -5.23
CA LYS A 34 2.12 -5.62 -6.04
C LYS A 34 1.27 -4.34 -5.96
N VAL A 35 1.66 -3.39 -5.11
CA VAL A 35 0.98 -2.11 -4.93
C VAL A 35 1.65 -1.05 -5.79
N VAL A 36 0.93 -0.61 -6.82
CA VAL A 36 1.43 0.35 -7.81
C VAL A 36 0.70 1.67 -7.70
N ASN A 37 1.36 2.77 -8.06
CA ASN A 37 0.62 4.02 -8.22
C ASN A 37 -0.29 3.90 -9.45
N ASN A 38 -1.52 4.39 -9.34
CA ASN A 38 -2.39 4.55 -10.50
C ASN A 38 -2.17 6.01 -10.93
N ASN A 39 -1.51 6.22 -12.07
CA ASN A 39 -1.45 7.55 -12.69
C ASN A 39 -2.85 8.05 -13.02
#